data_AF-A0A9P6MBN3-F1
#
_entry.id   AF-A0A9P6MBN3-F1
#
_cell.length_a   1.000
_cell.length_b   1.000
_cell.length_c   1.000
_cell.angle_alpha   90.00
_cell.angle_beta   90.00
_cell.angle_gamma   90.00
#
_symmetry.space_group_name_H-M   'P 1'
#
loop_
_entity.id
_entity.type
_entity.pdbx_description
1 polymer ?
#
loop_
_entity_poly.entity_id
_entity_poly.type
_entity_poly.pdbx_seq_one_letter_code
_entity_poly.pdbx_strand_id
1 'polypeptide(L)'
;MTNKDKLIIFDTTLRDGEQSPGVTLTIHEKIEIAKQLSRLGVDVLEAGFPVASQGDFDAVERIAIEVGPLMVGREAIGKPVTIAGLARAVPADIQRCYDAIAKAPHKRIHTFLATSDIHLQYKLKINRDECVARAVAAVSFAKTLVDDVEFSPEDAGRSDQDFLCRVLSAVIEAGATTLNIPDTVGYNMPEEYGSMIKYLIANTKGSDKVIWSAHCHNDLGLATANTLSGIMNGIRQVEVTINGIGERAGNTAIEEVVMAIHTHPAFFPVYHTINTPLFFRISQLVSSLSGMVVQSNKAIVGANAFLHESGIHQDGVLKNKTTYEIISPETVGANTINLVLGKHSGRAAFRSRLQELGFGELSDEEFQIAFNSFKALADSKKRVTEQDLIALLSDQVSASAGDKPTFVIKTLQVVSGTTFATATVQLQNTATGDILLDAAIGKSGPIEAVFLAIQRLVSKKIRLLKFDIRAVGEGVDALGQVSVKIAEDKSVGSGSDSGDDVVEEEPSSSSSSSNNKPQNHRVTYHGHGADSDIIQAATKAYLNAINRLVANENGRVQGERKVDV
;
A
#
# COMPACT_ATOMS: atom_id res chain seq x y z
N MET A 1 -33.97 -16.41 -8.21
CA MET A 1 -32.61 -15.90 -7.92
C MET A 1 -31.74 -16.35 -9.07
N THR A 2 -31.23 -15.42 -9.87
CA THR A 2 -30.37 -15.72 -11.03
C THR A 2 -29.08 -16.40 -10.56
N ASN A 3 -28.73 -17.52 -11.20
CA ASN A 3 -27.57 -18.37 -10.93
C ASN A 3 -26.26 -17.65 -11.29
N LYS A 4 -25.87 -16.64 -10.49
CA LYS A 4 -24.63 -15.88 -10.68
C LYS A 4 -23.51 -16.48 -9.86
N ASP A 5 -22.30 -16.46 -10.42
CA ASP A 5 -21.11 -16.90 -9.71
C ASP A 5 -20.62 -15.81 -8.76
N LYS A 6 -20.04 -16.21 -7.63
CA LYS A 6 -19.30 -15.28 -6.76
C LYS A 6 -18.00 -14.89 -7.47
N LEU A 7 -17.72 -13.59 -7.57
CA LEU A 7 -16.40 -13.09 -7.95
C LEU A 7 -15.48 -13.13 -6.72
N ILE A 8 -14.36 -13.83 -6.85
CA ILE A 8 -13.31 -13.89 -5.82
C ILE A 8 -12.47 -12.62 -5.93
N ILE A 9 -12.37 -11.87 -4.84
CA ILE A 9 -11.54 -10.66 -4.78
C ILE A 9 -10.21 -11.01 -4.14
N PHE A 10 -9.15 -10.99 -4.93
CA PHE A 10 -7.77 -11.16 -4.48
C PHE A 10 -7.13 -9.78 -4.37
N ASP A 11 -6.75 -9.37 -3.16
CA ASP A 11 -6.02 -8.12 -2.95
C ASP A 11 -4.50 -8.36 -2.91
N THR A 12 -3.76 -7.57 -3.69
CA THR A 12 -2.28 -7.56 -3.71
C THR A 12 -1.70 -6.20 -3.32
N THR A 13 -2.43 -5.42 -2.51
CA THR A 13 -1.97 -4.09 -2.04
C THR A 13 -0.67 -4.20 -1.25
N LEU A 14 -0.50 -5.27 -0.47
CA LEU A 14 0.67 -5.52 0.39
C LEU A 14 1.86 -6.20 -0.31
N ARG A 15 1.70 -6.57 -1.59
CA ARG A 15 2.79 -7.14 -2.40
C ARG A 15 3.04 -6.27 -3.62
N ASP A 16 2.16 -6.33 -4.63
CA ASP A 16 2.34 -5.55 -5.87
C ASP A 16 2.20 -4.06 -5.60
N GLY A 17 1.23 -3.68 -4.76
CA GLY A 17 1.03 -2.29 -4.36
C GLY A 17 2.27 -1.63 -3.75
N GLU A 18 2.99 -2.37 -2.90
CA GLU A 18 4.23 -1.91 -2.26
C GLU A 18 5.41 -1.80 -3.23
N GLN A 19 5.39 -2.49 -4.38
CA GLN A 19 6.44 -2.36 -5.41
C GLN A 19 6.46 -0.98 -6.10
N SER A 20 5.46 -0.14 -5.82
CA SER A 20 5.45 1.27 -6.23
C SER A 20 6.70 2.01 -5.72
N PRO A 21 7.47 2.69 -6.60
CA PRO A 21 8.67 3.40 -6.18
C PRO A 21 8.41 4.40 -5.05
N GLY A 22 9.00 4.12 -3.89
CA GLY A 22 8.88 4.98 -2.71
C GLY A 22 7.74 4.62 -1.76
N VAL A 23 7.04 3.52 -1.98
CA VAL A 23 6.24 2.89 -0.92
C VAL A 23 7.16 1.96 -0.13
N THR A 24 7.17 2.08 1.19
CA THR A 24 7.92 1.16 2.06
C THR A 24 7.14 1.04 3.36
N LEU A 25 6.44 -0.07 3.52
CA LEU A 25 5.58 -0.31 4.66
C LEU A 25 6.38 -1.08 5.72
N THR A 26 6.31 -0.63 6.96
CA THR A 26 6.77 -1.40 8.10
C THR A 26 5.85 -2.61 8.33
N ILE A 27 6.33 -3.62 9.05
CA ILE A 27 5.54 -4.82 9.40
C ILE A 27 4.20 -4.43 10.05
N HIS A 28 4.20 -3.45 10.96
CA HIS A 28 2.99 -2.98 11.63
C HIS A 28 2.00 -2.30 10.68
N GLU A 29 2.48 -1.46 9.78
CA GLU A 29 1.65 -0.81 8.76
C GLU A 29 1.01 -1.85 7.82
N LYS A 30 1.77 -2.89 7.43
CA LYS A 30 1.25 -4.02 6.66
C LYS A 30 0.13 -4.75 7.40
N ILE A 31 0.30 -5.01 8.69
CA ILE A 31 -0.72 -5.68 9.51
C ILE A 31 -1.99 -4.83 9.63
N GLU A 32 -1.87 -3.52 9.83
CA GLU A 32 -3.03 -2.63 9.92
C GLU A 32 -3.83 -2.61 8.61
N ILE A 33 -3.16 -2.48 7.47
CA ILE A 33 -3.80 -2.59 6.16
C ILE A 33 -4.43 -3.99 6.00
N ALA A 34 -3.72 -5.06 6.38
CA ALA A 34 -4.23 -6.43 6.28
C ALA A 34 -5.50 -6.66 7.11
N LYS A 35 -5.57 -6.12 8.32
CA LYS A 35 -6.78 -6.14 9.16
C LYS A 35 -7.94 -5.44 8.47
N GLN A 36 -7.73 -4.25 7.89
CA GLN A 36 -8.79 -3.54 7.18
C GLN A 36 -9.21 -4.23 5.89
N LEU A 37 -8.29 -4.84 5.13
CA LEU A 37 -8.60 -5.66 3.96
C LEU A 37 -9.45 -6.89 4.33
N SER A 38 -9.08 -7.58 5.42
CA SER A 38 -9.86 -8.69 5.97
C SER A 38 -11.27 -8.25 6.33
N ARG A 39 -11.43 -7.11 7.01
CA ARG A 39 -12.72 -6.49 7.37
C ARG A 39 -13.53 -5.98 6.17
N LEU A 40 -12.86 -5.49 5.13
CA LEU A 40 -13.46 -5.09 3.85
C LEU A 40 -14.14 -6.28 3.16
N GLY A 41 -13.64 -7.50 3.41
CA GLY A 41 -14.23 -8.73 2.92
C GLY A 41 -13.53 -9.32 1.69
N VAL A 42 -12.26 -8.97 1.44
CA VAL A 42 -11.47 -9.59 0.35
C VAL A 42 -11.37 -11.10 0.57
N ASP A 43 -11.42 -11.91 -0.48
CA ASP A 43 -11.41 -13.37 -0.36
C ASP A 43 -10.01 -13.93 -0.17
N VAL A 44 -9.03 -13.32 -0.87
CA VAL A 44 -7.61 -13.68 -0.80
C VAL A 44 -6.81 -12.40 -0.57
N LEU A 45 -5.79 -12.48 0.29
CA LEU A 45 -4.87 -11.39 0.60
C LEU A 45 -3.45 -11.88 0.34
N GLU A 46 -2.79 -11.33 -0.68
CA GLU A 46 -1.37 -11.57 -0.95
C GLU A 46 -0.52 -10.69 -0.05
N ALA A 47 0.03 -11.31 0.99
CA ALA A 47 0.64 -10.62 2.12
C ALA A 47 2.05 -10.09 1.84
N GLY A 48 2.68 -10.51 0.74
CA GLY A 48 4.03 -10.11 0.37
C GLY A 48 4.76 -11.14 -0.48
N PHE A 49 6.08 -10.93 -0.61
CA PHE A 49 7.00 -11.81 -1.34
C PHE A 49 8.10 -12.33 -0.40
N PRO A 50 7.87 -13.44 0.33
CA PRO A 50 8.71 -13.86 1.46
C PRO A 50 10.21 -14.05 1.18
N VAL A 51 10.59 -14.37 -0.07
CA VAL A 51 12.01 -14.53 -0.44
C VAL A 51 12.74 -13.21 -0.66
N ALA A 52 12.03 -12.11 -0.86
CA ALA A 52 12.63 -10.82 -1.16
C ALA A 52 13.51 -10.30 -0.02
N SER A 53 13.10 -10.51 1.24
CA SER A 53 13.86 -10.13 2.42
C SER A 53 13.41 -10.91 3.66
N GLN A 54 14.17 -10.82 4.76
CA GLN A 54 13.71 -11.33 6.05
C GLN A 54 12.53 -10.52 6.59
N GLY A 55 12.52 -9.20 6.39
CA GLY A 55 11.41 -8.35 6.81
C GLY A 55 10.09 -8.70 6.13
N ASP A 56 10.11 -9.07 4.85
CA ASP A 56 8.90 -9.56 4.16
C ASP A 56 8.46 -10.93 4.65
N PHE A 57 9.40 -11.84 4.93
CA PHE A 57 9.07 -13.11 5.56
C PHE A 57 8.38 -12.91 6.91
N ASP A 58 8.96 -12.08 7.78
CA ASP A 58 8.42 -11.80 9.12
C ASP A 58 7.05 -11.12 9.04
N ALA A 59 6.86 -10.20 8.06
CA ALA A 59 5.57 -9.56 7.82
C ALA A 59 4.50 -10.57 7.41
N VAL A 60 4.81 -11.44 6.43
CA VAL A 60 3.86 -12.45 5.93
C VAL A 60 3.54 -13.46 7.03
N GLU A 61 4.53 -13.93 7.79
CA GLU A 61 4.30 -14.83 8.92
C GLU A 61 3.39 -14.21 9.97
N ARG A 62 3.64 -12.93 10.30
CA ARG A 62 2.83 -12.24 11.30
C ARG A 62 1.41 -11.99 10.82
N ILE A 63 1.20 -11.65 9.55
CA ILE A 63 -0.14 -11.55 8.93
C ILE A 63 -0.84 -12.91 8.94
N ALA A 64 -0.13 -14.00 8.62
CA ALA A 64 -0.69 -15.35 8.64
C ALA A 64 -1.20 -15.74 10.05
N ILE A 65 -0.47 -15.36 11.09
CA ILE A 65 -0.83 -15.62 12.50
C ILE A 65 -1.95 -14.69 12.98
N GLU A 66 -1.81 -13.39 12.78
CA GLU A 66 -2.68 -12.39 13.40
C GLU A 66 -3.95 -12.12 12.59
N VAL A 67 -3.88 -12.13 11.26
CA VAL A 67 -4.99 -11.77 10.35
C VAL A 67 -5.66 -12.99 9.75
N GLY A 68 -4.88 -14.03 9.43
CA GLY A 68 -5.39 -15.30 8.88
C GLY A 68 -6.59 -15.90 9.63
N PRO A 69 -6.68 -15.87 10.96
CA PRO A 69 -7.85 -16.38 11.70
C PRO A 69 -8.94 -15.35 11.98
N LEU A 70 -8.77 -14.06 11.61
CA LEU A 70 -9.73 -13.02 11.96
C LEU A 70 -11.08 -13.21 11.26
N MET A 71 -12.14 -13.08 12.05
CA MET A 71 -13.53 -13.12 11.58
C MET A 71 -14.25 -11.77 11.68
N VAL A 72 -13.63 -10.77 12.31
CA VAL A 72 -14.24 -9.45 12.53
C VAL A 72 -14.59 -8.80 11.19
N GLY A 73 -15.87 -8.53 10.96
CA GLY A 73 -16.39 -7.97 9.72
C GLY A 73 -16.55 -8.97 8.58
N ARG A 74 -16.31 -10.27 8.84
CA ARG A 74 -16.45 -11.37 7.88
C ARG A 74 -17.55 -12.36 8.27
N GLU A 75 -18.38 -12.03 9.26
CA GLU A 75 -19.42 -12.90 9.79
C GLU A 75 -20.40 -13.33 8.70
N ALA A 76 -20.76 -12.41 7.80
CA ALA A 76 -21.63 -12.68 6.65
C ALA A 76 -20.96 -13.55 5.56
N ILE A 77 -19.62 -13.56 5.49
CA ILE A 77 -18.85 -14.40 4.56
C ILE A 77 -18.71 -15.82 5.11
N GLY A 78 -18.69 -15.96 6.45
CA GLY A 78 -18.67 -17.25 7.15
C GLY A 78 -17.32 -17.97 7.14
N LYS A 79 -16.24 -17.32 6.67
CA LYS A 79 -14.87 -17.85 6.74
C LYS A 79 -13.81 -16.75 6.84
N PRO A 80 -12.63 -17.05 7.42
CA PRO A 80 -11.48 -16.14 7.40
C PRO A 80 -10.97 -15.88 5.98
N VAL A 81 -10.09 -14.89 5.86
CA VAL A 81 -9.41 -14.57 4.59
C VAL A 81 -8.36 -15.64 4.26
N THR A 82 -8.19 -15.97 2.98
CA THR A 82 -7.06 -16.82 2.54
C THR A 82 -5.80 -15.97 2.46
N ILE A 83 -4.73 -16.39 3.13
CA ILE A 83 -3.43 -15.71 3.05
C ILE A 83 -2.60 -16.31 1.92
N ALA A 84 -2.25 -15.48 0.94
CA ALA A 84 -1.40 -15.85 -0.18
C ALA A 84 0.02 -15.29 0.00
N GLY A 85 1.01 -16.03 -0.48
CA GLY A 85 2.38 -15.53 -0.65
C GLY A 85 2.86 -15.80 -2.07
N LEU A 86 3.63 -14.85 -2.61
CA LEU A 86 4.24 -14.98 -3.93
C LEU A 86 5.56 -15.76 -3.84
N ALA A 87 5.82 -16.65 -4.80
CA ALA A 87 7.08 -17.37 -4.94
C ALA A 87 7.50 -17.49 -6.41
N ARG A 88 8.79 -17.27 -6.72
CA ARG A 88 9.31 -17.68 -8.04
C ARG A 88 9.18 -19.20 -8.19
N ALA A 89 9.13 -19.67 -9.43
CA ALA A 89 9.13 -21.11 -9.78
C ALA A 89 10.49 -21.80 -9.46
N VAL A 90 10.90 -21.75 -8.20
CA VAL A 90 12.14 -22.31 -7.65
C VAL A 90 11.79 -23.00 -6.32
N PRO A 91 12.22 -24.25 -6.06
CA PRO A 91 11.83 -24.98 -4.85
C PRO A 91 12.14 -24.26 -3.54
N ALA A 92 13.30 -23.60 -3.44
CA ALA A 92 13.68 -22.86 -2.23
C ALA A 92 12.73 -21.69 -1.93
N ASP A 93 12.29 -20.97 -2.96
CA ASP A 93 11.36 -19.84 -2.84
C ASP A 93 9.97 -20.31 -2.45
N ILE A 94 9.50 -21.41 -3.04
CA ILE A 94 8.21 -22.03 -2.73
C ILE A 94 8.19 -22.54 -1.30
N GLN A 95 9.26 -23.19 -0.84
CA GLN A 95 9.39 -23.64 0.54
C GLN A 95 9.37 -22.46 1.50
N ARG A 96 10.15 -21.42 1.23
CA ARG A 96 10.18 -20.20 2.06
C ARG A 96 8.82 -19.49 2.10
N CYS A 97 8.10 -19.48 0.98
CA CYS A 97 6.75 -18.96 0.93
C CYS A 97 5.79 -19.77 1.81
N TYR A 98 5.84 -21.10 1.72
CA TYR A 98 5.06 -21.99 2.58
C TYR A 98 5.35 -21.74 4.06
N ASP A 99 6.62 -21.67 4.44
CA ASP A 99 7.03 -21.48 5.84
C ASP A 99 6.43 -20.18 6.42
N ALA A 100 6.37 -19.11 5.62
CA ALA A 100 5.78 -17.84 6.03
C ALA A 100 4.24 -17.95 6.21
N ILE A 101 3.53 -18.61 5.30
CA ILE A 101 2.05 -18.69 5.37
C ILE A 101 1.54 -19.90 6.17
N ALA A 102 2.43 -20.78 6.66
CA ALA A 102 2.08 -22.10 7.17
C ALA A 102 1.03 -22.10 8.28
N LYS A 103 1.05 -21.04 9.12
CA LYS A 103 0.19 -20.85 10.30
C LYS A 103 -1.19 -20.26 9.96
N ALA A 104 -1.42 -19.79 8.74
CA ALA A 104 -2.74 -19.32 8.33
C ALA A 104 -3.72 -20.50 8.20
N PRO A 105 -4.97 -20.39 8.69
CA PRO A 105 -5.99 -21.44 8.54
C PRO A 105 -6.30 -21.77 7.08
N HIS A 106 -6.31 -20.73 6.23
CA HIS A 106 -6.45 -20.84 4.78
C HIS A 106 -5.23 -20.20 4.14
N LYS A 107 -4.53 -20.96 3.31
CA LYS A 107 -3.23 -20.59 2.75
C LYS A 107 -3.16 -20.94 1.28
N ARG A 108 -2.55 -20.05 0.49
CA ARG A 108 -2.36 -20.21 -0.95
C ARG A 108 -0.91 -19.89 -1.31
N ILE A 109 -0.31 -20.72 -2.15
CA ILE A 109 0.96 -20.39 -2.80
C ILE A 109 0.65 -19.88 -4.19
N HIS A 110 1.06 -18.65 -4.47
CA HIS A 110 1.05 -18.08 -5.81
C HIS A 110 2.46 -18.21 -6.40
N THR A 111 2.61 -19.00 -7.45
CA THR A 111 3.86 -19.11 -8.19
C THR A 111 3.72 -18.67 -9.63
N PHE A 112 4.83 -18.25 -10.23
CA PHE A 112 4.81 -17.65 -11.56
C PHE A 112 6.06 -17.96 -12.36
N LEU A 113 5.92 -17.93 -13.69
CA LEU A 113 7.02 -18.05 -14.63
C LEU A 113 6.69 -17.27 -15.92
N ALA A 114 7.65 -16.51 -16.44
CA ALA A 114 7.48 -15.78 -17.69
C ALA A 114 7.28 -16.73 -18.88
N THR A 115 6.32 -16.41 -19.74
CA THR A 115 5.97 -17.26 -20.90
C THR A 115 6.12 -16.59 -22.26
N SER A 116 6.29 -15.27 -22.32
CA SER A 116 6.43 -14.60 -23.62
C SER A 116 7.79 -14.89 -24.24
N ASP A 117 7.86 -14.97 -25.57
CA ASP A 117 9.10 -15.33 -26.25
C ASP A 117 10.24 -14.35 -25.94
N ILE A 118 9.91 -13.06 -25.73
CA ILE A 118 10.87 -12.03 -25.30
C ILE A 118 11.47 -12.39 -23.95
N HIS A 119 10.65 -12.78 -22.97
CA HIS A 119 11.16 -13.18 -21.66
C HIS A 119 11.90 -14.51 -21.69
N LEU A 120 11.42 -15.50 -22.46
CA LEU A 120 12.12 -16.77 -22.63
C LEU A 120 13.51 -16.57 -23.22
N GLN A 121 13.64 -15.75 -24.26
CA GLN A 121 14.89 -15.50 -24.95
C GLN A 121 15.86 -14.62 -24.16
N TYR A 122 15.39 -13.48 -23.63
CA TYR A 122 16.26 -12.44 -23.10
C TYR A 122 16.38 -12.44 -21.57
N LYS A 123 15.32 -12.82 -20.83
CA LYS A 123 15.30 -12.84 -19.35
C LYS A 123 15.72 -14.21 -18.82
N LEU A 124 15.04 -15.28 -19.23
CA LEU A 124 15.21 -16.62 -18.67
C LEU A 124 16.28 -17.43 -19.41
N LYS A 125 16.50 -17.18 -20.69
CA LYS A 125 17.41 -17.92 -21.58
C LYS A 125 17.10 -19.42 -21.60
N ILE A 126 15.81 -19.76 -21.69
CA ILE A 126 15.29 -21.13 -21.76
C ILE A 126 14.39 -21.29 -22.99
N ASN A 127 14.18 -22.53 -23.42
CA ASN A 127 13.21 -22.83 -24.48
C ASN A 127 11.81 -23.11 -23.90
N ARG A 128 10.81 -23.21 -24.80
CA ARG A 128 9.40 -23.45 -24.45
C ARG A 128 9.18 -24.78 -23.70
N ASP A 129 9.90 -25.85 -24.03
CA ASP A 129 9.77 -27.15 -23.35
C ASP A 129 10.30 -27.10 -21.92
N GLU A 130 11.44 -26.43 -21.72
CA GLU A 130 12.01 -26.20 -20.40
C GLU A 130 11.11 -25.29 -19.54
N CYS A 131 10.48 -24.27 -20.14
CA CYS A 131 9.48 -23.44 -19.47
C CYS A 131 8.32 -24.28 -18.93
N VAL A 132 7.73 -25.16 -19.75
CA VAL A 132 6.65 -26.08 -19.32
C VAL A 132 7.14 -26.99 -18.20
N ALA A 133 8.31 -27.61 -18.34
CA ALA A 133 8.85 -28.52 -17.32
C ALA A 133 9.08 -27.82 -15.98
N ARG A 134 9.61 -26.59 -15.99
CA ARG A 134 9.83 -25.79 -14.77
C ARG A 134 8.50 -25.37 -14.12
N ALA A 135 7.53 -24.94 -14.92
CA ALA A 135 6.20 -24.58 -14.43
C ALA A 135 5.51 -25.77 -13.74
N VAL A 136 5.53 -26.94 -14.40
CA VAL A 136 4.99 -28.20 -13.84
C VAL A 136 5.69 -28.57 -12.54
N ALA A 137 7.03 -28.56 -12.50
CA ALA A 137 7.79 -28.90 -11.31
C ALA A 137 7.47 -27.97 -10.13
N ALA A 138 7.36 -26.66 -10.38
CA ALA A 138 7.01 -25.67 -9.37
C ALA A 138 5.59 -25.91 -8.80
N VAL A 139 4.59 -26.08 -9.68
CA VAL A 139 3.21 -26.32 -9.27
C VAL A 139 3.06 -27.64 -8.54
N SER A 140 3.66 -28.72 -9.04
CA SER A 140 3.65 -30.02 -8.37
C SER A 140 4.28 -29.94 -6.98
N PHE A 141 5.40 -29.23 -6.83
CA PHE A 141 6.01 -29.04 -5.51
C PHE A 141 5.13 -28.22 -4.58
N ALA A 142 4.59 -27.08 -5.03
CA ALA A 142 3.66 -26.27 -4.25
C ALA A 142 2.43 -27.08 -3.79
N LYS A 143 1.90 -27.95 -4.66
CA LYS A 143 0.76 -28.82 -4.35
C LYS A 143 1.06 -29.87 -3.28
N THR A 144 2.32 -30.23 -3.05
CA THR A 144 2.71 -31.08 -1.90
C THR A 144 2.62 -30.35 -0.56
N LEU A 145 2.64 -29.01 -0.58
CA LEU A 145 2.68 -28.16 0.61
C LEU A 145 1.31 -27.56 0.96
N VAL A 146 0.52 -27.18 -0.07
CA VAL A 146 -0.80 -26.58 0.10
C VAL A 146 -1.81 -27.12 -0.91
N ASP A 147 -3.09 -27.06 -0.56
CA ASP A 147 -4.15 -27.49 -1.47
C ASP A 147 -4.52 -26.45 -2.53
N ASP A 148 -4.37 -25.17 -2.21
CA ASP A 148 -4.72 -24.05 -3.07
C ASP A 148 -3.45 -23.46 -3.70
N VAL A 149 -3.27 -23.71 -4.99
CA VAL A 149 -2.07 -23.31 -5.76
C VAL A 149 -2.50 -22.47 -6.94
N GLU A 150 -1.97 -21.26 -6.99
CA GLU A 150 -2.18 -20.34 -8.09
C GLU A 150 -0.94 -20.26 -8.97
N PHE A 151 -1.13 -20.32 -10.30
CA PHE A 151 -0.06 -20.19 -11.27
C PHE A 151 -0.31 -19.01 -12.22
N SER A 152 0.72 -18.18 -12.39
CA SER A 152 0.73 -17.06 -13.33
C SER A 152 1.77 -17.26 -14.44
N PRO A 153 1.36 -17.41 -15.72
CA PRO A 153 2.24 -17.13 -16.85
C PRO A 153 2.54 -15.62 -16.93
N GLU A 154 3.63 -15.16 -16.32
CA GLU A 154 4.05 -13.75 -16.40
C GLU A 154 4.18 -13.31 -17.87
N ASP A 155 3.68 -12.11 -18.17
CA ASP A 155 3.60 -11.51 -19.51
C ASP A 155 2.66 -12.25 -20.49
N ALA A 156 1.59 -12.89 -19.97
CA ALA A 156 0.62 -13.64 -20.77
C ALA A 156 0.02 -12.83 -21.93
N GLY A 157 -0.26 -11.54 -21.72
CA GLY A 157 -0.83 -10.66 -22.75
C GLY A 157 -0.01 -10.53 -24.04
N ARG A 158 1.27 -10.91 -24.01
CA ARG A 158 2.19 -10.91 -25.18
C ARG A 158 2.73 -12.30 -25.52
N SER A 159 2.23 -13.34 -24.88
CA SER A 159 2.61 -14.73 -25.16
C SER A 159 1.79 -15.31 -26.31
N ASP A 160 2.39 -16.25 -27.03
CA ASP A 160 1.68 -17.06 -28.02
C ASP A 160 0.56 -17.87 -27.36
N GLN A 161 -0.67 -17.76 -27.86
CA GLN A 161 -1.86 -18.31 -27.20
C GLN A 161 -1.85 -19.85 -27.16
N ASP A 162 -1.34 -20.50 -28.21
CA ASP A 162 -1.24 -21.96 -28.24
C ASP A 162 -0.20 -22.48 -27.24
N PHE A 163 0.91 -21.75 -27.10
CA PHE A 163 1.89 -22.04 -26.07
C PHE A 163 1.33 -21.81 -24.66
N LEU A 164 0.55 -20.74 -24.44
CA LEU A 164 -0.15 -20.54 -23.17
C LEU A 164 -1.08 -21.73 -22.86
N CYS A 165 -1.93 -22.15 -23.80
CA CYS A 165 -2.80 -23.30 -23.62
C CYS A 165 -2.01 -24.56 -23.23
N ARG A 166 -0.83 -24.77 -23.84
CA ARG A 166 0.07 -25.89 -23.49
C ARG A 166 0.60 -25.80 -22.05
N VAL A 167 1.12 -24.63 -21.64
CA VAL A 167 1.63 -24.40 -20.28
C VAL A 167 0.51 -24.57 -19.26
N LEU A 168 -0.64 -23.92 -19.50
CA LEU A 168 -1.80 -23.92 -18.60
C LEU A 168 -2.38 -25.33 -18.43
N SER A 169 -2.53 -26.09 -19.52
CA SER A 169 -2.99 -27.48 -19.45
C SER A 169 -2.05 -28.34 -18.59
N ALA A 170 -0.74 -28.15 -18.74
CA ALA A 170 0.26 -28.91 -17.99
C ALA A 170 0.25 -28.57 -16.49
N VAL A 171 0.10 -27.29 -16.12
CA VAL A 171 0.03 -26.91 -14.70
C VAL A 171 -1.31 -27.28 -14.04
N ILE A 172 -2.42 -27.33 -14.79
CA ILE A 172 -3.69 -27.90 -14.30
C ILE A 172 -3.48 -29.38 -13.94
N GLU A 173 -2.88 -30.16 -14.83
CA GLU A 173 -2.56 -31.58 -14.57
C GLU A 173 -1.59 -31.74 -13.39
N ALA A 174 -0.69 -30.78 -13.19
CA ALA A 174 0.26 -30.75 -12.07
C ALA A 174 -0.38 -30.39 -10.72
N GLY A 175 -1.60 -29.83 -10.71
CA GLY A 175 -2.37 -29.54 -9.50
C GLY A 175 -2.68 -28.07 -9.21
N ALA A 176 -2.51 -27.16 -10.17
CA ALA A 176 -2.97 -25.78 -10.03
C ALA A 176 -4.50 -25.73 -9.85
N THR A 177 -4.98 -24.90 -8.92
CA THR A 177 -6.40 -24.67 -8.63
C THR A 177 -6.89 -23.35 -9.22
N THR A 178 -5.98 -22.38 -9.40
CA THR A 178 -6.26 -21.07 -9.97
C THR A 178 -5.20 -20.73 -11.02
N LEU A 179 -5.64 -20.21 -12.17
CA LEU A 179 -4.77 -19.72 -13.24
C LEU A 179 -4.98 -18.22 -13.39
N ASN A 180 -3.95 -17.44 -13.06
CA ASN A 180 -3.99 -15.99 -13.21
C ASN A 180 -3.37 -15.57 -14.54
N ILE A 181 -4.09 -14.78 -15.33
CA ILE A 181 -3.66 -14.34 -16.66
C ILE A 181 -3.31 -12.86 -16.60
N PRO A 182 -2.02 -12.51 -16.38
CA PRO A 182 -1.65 -11.12 -16.20
C PRO A 182 -1.51 -10.34 -17.52
N ASP A 183 -2.07 -9.14 -17.57
CA ASP A 183 -1.63 -8.07 -18.48
C ASP A 183 -0.50 -7.30 -17.78
N THR A 184 0.67 -7.94 -17.71
CA THR A 184 1.82 -7.51 -16.89
C THR A 184 2.28 -6.08 -17.21
N VAL A 185 2.13 -5.64 -18.46
CA VAL A 185 2.57 -4.32 -18.93
C VAL A 185 1.40 -3.37 -19.13
N GLY A 186 0.15 -3.79 -18.88
CA GLY A 186 -1.02 -2.92 -19.09
C GLY A 186 -1.21 -2.48 -20.54
N TYR A 187 -0.85 -3.34 -21.50
CA TYR A 187 -0.79 -3.02 -22.93
C TYR A 187 -2.05 -3.46 -23.70
N ASN A 188 -2.75 -4.48 -23.21
CA ASN A 188 -3.87 -5.06 -23.95
C ASN A 188 -5.05 -4.07 -24.05
N MET A 189 -5.79 -4.13 -25.15
CA MET A 189 -7.11 -3.49 -25.25
C MET A 189 -8.21 -4.38 -24.64
N PRO A 190 -9.33 -3.83 -24.16
CA PRO A 190 -10.37 -4.61 -23.48
C PRO A 190 -10.91 -5.77 -24.32
N GLU A 191 -11.16 -5.56 -25.61
CA GLU A 191 -11.64 -6.60 -26.53
C GLU A 191 -10.59 -7.67 -26.79
N GLU A 192 -9.31 -7.30 -26.85
CA GLU A 192 -8.19 -8.24 -27.03
C GLU A 192 -8.04 -9.12 -25.80
N TYR A 193 -8.03 -8.51 -24.60
CA TYR A 193 -7.91 -9.24 -23.34
C TYR A 193 -9.10 -10.18 -23.13
N GLY A 194 -10.33 -9.69 -23.32
CA GLY A 194 -11.54 -10.52 -23.20
C GLY A 194 -11.56 -11.69 -24.20
N SER A 195 -11.16 -11.45 -25.45
CA SER A 195 -11.07 -12.49 -26.48
C SER A 195 -10.00 -13.53 -26.15
N MET A 196 -8.85 -13.09 -25.63
CA MET A 196 -7.79 -13.99 -25.16
C MET A 196 -8.30 -14.88 -24.01
N ILE A 197 -8.96 -14.31 -22.99
CA ILE A 197 -9.54 -15.11 -21.90
C ILE A 197 -10.51 -16.16 -22.44
N LYS A 198 -11.43 -15.75 -23.32
CA LYS A 198 -12.39 -16.66 -23.95
C LYS A 198 -11.69 -17.79 -24.73
N TYR A 199 -10.63 -17.47 -25.46
CA TYR A 199 -9.82 -18.44 -26.18
C TYR A 199 -9.15 -19.43 -25.23
N LEU A 200 -8.47 -18.95 -24.18
CA LEU A 200 -7.76 -19.79 -23.23
C LEU A 200 -8.72 -20.76 -22.52
N ILE A 201 -9.89 -20.28 -22.07
CA ILE A 201 -10.90 -21.13 -21.42
C ILE A 201 -11.42 -22.20 -22.39
N ALA A 202 -11.64 -21.87 -23.66
CA ALA A 202 -12.17 -22.80 -24.65
C ALA A 202 -11.15 -23.87 -25.09
N ASN A 203 -9.85 -23.55 -25.09
CA ASN A 203 -8.81 -24.39 -25.70
C ASN A 203 -7.85 -25.03 -24.69
N THR A 204 -7.85 -24.60 -23.43
CA THR A 204 -7.01 -25.21 -22.38
C THR A 204 -7.67 -26.48 -21.85
N LYS A 205 -6.95 -27.60 -21.86
CA LYS A 205 -7.44 -28.88 -21.35
C LYS A 205 -7.60 -28.80 -19.83
N GLY A 206 -8.79 -29.14 -19.33
CA GLY A 206 -9.12 -29.08 -17.90
C GLY A 206 -9.48 -27.67 -17.40
N SER A 207 -9.81 -26.75 -18.31
CA SER A 207 -10.21 -25.37 -18.00
C SER A 207 -11.41 -25.27 -17.06
N ASP A 208 -12.25 -26.30 -16.99
CA ASP A 208 -13.43 -26.43 -16.12
C ASP A 208 -13.08 -26.80 -14.66
N LYS A 209 -11.83 -27.16 -14.38
CA LYS A 209 -11.37 -27.61 -13.05
C LYS A 209 -10.70 -26.52 -12.23
N VAL A 210 -10.50 -25.33 -12.80
CA VAL A 210 -9.76 -24.24 -12.20
C VAL A 210 -10.53 -22.94 -12.22
N ILE A 211 -10.17 -22.05 -11.31
CA ILE A 211 -10.63 -20.67 -11.32
C ILE A 211 -9.72 -19.87 -12.25
N TRP A 212 -10.32 -19.08 -13.14
CA TRP A 212 -9.58 -18.14 -13.98
C TRP A 212 -9.52 -16.78 -13.29
N SER A 213 -8.30 -16.28 -13.09
CA SER A 213 -7.98 -14.99 -12.46
C SER A 213 -7.44 -13.98 -13.49
N ALA A 214 -7.73 -12.70 -13.27
CA ALA A 214 -7.20 -11.59 -14.05
C ALA A 214 -6.38 -10.66 -13.17
N HIS A 215 -5.19 -10.30 -13.65
CA HIS A 215 -4.28 -9.33 -13.03
C HIS A 215 -3.85 -8.31 -14.08
N CYS A 216 -4.47 -7.13 -14.11
CA CYS A 216 -4.19 -6.12 -15.14
C CYS A 216 -3.42 -4.93 -14.57
N HIS A 217 -2.32 -4.55 -15.22
CA HIS A 217 -1.65 -3.28 -14.96
C HIS A 217 -2.24 -2.15 -15.79
N ASN A 218 -1.92 -0.91 -15.41
CA ASN A 218 -2.63 0.28 -15.86
C ASN A 218 -1.82 1.23 -16.76
N ASP A 219 -0.78 0.74 -17.44
CA ASP A 219 0.13 1.58 -18.24
C ASP A 219 -0.59 2.40 -19.34
N LEU A 220 -1.68 1.88 -19.91
CA LEU A 220 -2.55 2.61 -20.86
C LEU A 220 -3.82 3.21 -20.24
N GLY A 221 -4.00 3.13 -18.91
CA GLY A 221 -5.21 3.60 -18.23
C GLY A 221 -6.44 2.69 -18.41
N LEU A 222 -6.24 1.43 -18.81
CA LEU A 222 -7.30 0.49 -19.18
C LEU A 222 -7.43 -0.72 -18.24
N ALA A 223 -6.73 -0.76 -17.11
CA ALA A 223 -6.70 -1.93 -16.22
C ALA A 223 -8.11 -2.37 -15.76
N THR A 224 -8.92 -1.41 -15.29
CA THR A 224 -10.31 -1.65 -14.89
C THR A 224 -11.16 -2.16 -16.05
N ALA A 225 -11.01 -1.59 -17.25
CA ALA A 225 -11.76 -2.02 -18.44
C ALA A 225 -11.37 -3.44 -18.89
N ASN A 226 -10.06 -3.76 -18.90
CA ASN A 226 -9.55 -5.09 -19.22
C ASN A 226 -10.06 -6.13 -18.21
N THR A 227 -10.02 -5.80 -16.91
CA THR A 227 -10.53 -6.67 -15.85
C THR A 227 -12.02 -6.96 -16.01
N LEU A 228 -12.86 -5.94 -16.25
CA LEU A 228 -14.28 -6.11 -16.48
C LEU A 228 -14.57 -6.93 -17.76
N SER A 229 -13.80 -6.73 -18.82
CA SER A 229 -13.87 -7.54 -20.05
C SER A 229 -13.54 -9.01 -19.78
N GLY A 230 -12.51 -9.28 -18.97
CA GLY A 230 -12.17 -10.62 -18.50
C GLY A 230 -13.34 -11.29 -17.76
N ILE A 231 -14.00 -10.57 -16.84
CA ILE A 231 -15.16 -11.08 -16.08
C ILE A 231 -16.28 -11.51 -17.02
N MET A 232 -16.59 -10.69 -18.04
CA MET A 232 -17.60 -11.00 -19.04
C MET A 232 -17.26 -12.25 -19.87
N ASN A 233 -15.98 -12.61 -19.98
CA ASN A 233 -15.48 -13.72 -20.77
C ASN A 233 -15.08 -14.97 -19.95
N GLY A 234 -15.37 -14.99 -18.65
CA GLY A 234 -15.25 -16.21 -17.82
C GLY A 234 -14.31 -16.10 -16.62
N ILE A 235 -13.66 -14.95 -16.41
CA ILE A 235 -12.90 -14.70 -15.18
C ILE A 235 -13.83 -14.78 -13.95
N ARG A 236 -13.34 -15.43 -12.89
CA ARG A 236 -14.04 -15.58 -11.60
C ARG A 236 -13.19 -15.22 -10.38
N GLN A 237 -11.95 -14.78 -10.61
CA GLN A 237 -11.13 -14.09 -9.62
C GLN A 237 -10.51 -12.84 -10.23
N VAL A 238 -10.34 -11.77 -9.46
CA VAL A 238 -9.59 -10.60 -9.91
C VAL A 238 -8.53 -10.22 -8.87
N GLU A 239 -7.34 -9.93 -9.35
CA GLU A 239 -6.22 -9.40 -8.58
C GLU A 239 -6.19 -7.88 -8.71
N VAL A 240 -6.37 -7.23 -7.57
CA VAL A 240 -6.64 -5.79 -7.47
C VAL A 240 -5.89 -5.17 -6.31
N THR A 241 -5.80 -3.84 -6.30
CA THR A 241 -5.22 -3.09 -5.18
C THR A 241 -6.10 -1.92 -4.77
N ILE A 242 -5.99 -1.51 -3.52
CA ILE A 242 -6.61 -0.28 -3.00
C ILE A 242 -5.98 0.91 -3.70
N ASN A 243 -6.81 1.83 -4.18
CA ASN A 243 -6.40 3.02 -4.92
C ASN A 243 -5.73 2.75 -6.28
N GLY A 244 -5.62 1.48 -6.71
CA GLY A 244 -4.89 1.10 -7.93
C GLY A 244 -3.37 1.28 -7.80
N ILE A 245 -2.80 1.22 -6.59
CA ILE A 245 -1.34 1.28 -6.43
C ILE A 245 -0.64 0.04 -6.99
N GLY A 246 0.61 0.14 -7.40
CA GLY A 246 1.36 -0.95 -8.02
C GLY A 246 2.56 -0.49 -8.84
N GLU A 247 3.24 -1.43 -9.50
CA GLU A 247 4.31 -1.07 -10.42
C GLU A 247 3.88 -0.05 -11.49
N ARG A 248 4.76 0.90 -11.80
CA ARG A 248 4.61 1.92 -12.87
C ARG A 248 3.33 2.75 -12.71
N ALA A 249 2.30 2.48 -13.53
CA ALA A 249 1.01 3.15 -13.52
C ALA A 249 -0.01 2.51 -12.56
N GLY A 250 0.37 1.40 -11.92
CA GLY A 250 -0.44 0.70 -10.92
C GLY A 250 -1.16 -0.53 -11.44
N ASN A 251 -1.93 -1.13 -10.54
CA ASN A 251 -2.81 -2.27 -10.81
C ASN A 251 -4.26 -1.80 -10.99
N THR A 252 -5.13 -2.73 -11.38
CA THR A 252 -6.57 -2.52 -11.32
C THR A 252 -7.03 -2.12 -9.91
N ALA A 253 -7.80 -1.04 -9.83
CA ALA A 253 -8.35 -0.55 -8.57
C ALA A 253 -9.57 -1.37 -8.12
N ILE A 254 -9.52 -1.90 -6.90
CA ILE A 254 -10.62 -2.70 -6.32
C ILE A 254 -11.93 -1.91 -6.24
N GLU A 255 -11.87 -0.65 -5.81
CA GLU A 255 -13.05 0.20 -5.65
C GLU A 255 -13.78 0.43 -6.99
N GLU A 256 -13.07 0.46 -8.11
CA GLU A 256 -13.64 0.70 -9.43
C GLU A 256 -14.35 -0.55 -9.98
N VAL A 257 -13.69 -1.72 -9.92
CA VAL A 257 -14.27 -2.99 -10.39
C VAL A 257 -15.49 -3.38 -9.55
N VAL A 258 -15.37 -3.29 -8.23
CA VAL A 258 -16.46 -3.63 -7.32
C VAL A 258 -17.65 -2.72 -7.54
N MET A 259 -17.44 -1.40 -7.64
CA MET A 259 -18.56 -0.46 -7.84
C MET A 259 -19.18 -0.57 -9.23
N ALA A 260 -18.43 -0.93 -10.27
CA ALA A 260 -19.00 -1.24 -11.59
C ALA A 260 -19.99 -2.42 -11.50
N ILE A 261 -19.61 -3.50 -10.82
CA ILE A 261 -20.47 -4.68 -10.60
C ILE A 261 -21.67 -4.33 -9.71
N HIS A 262 -21.43 -3.57 -8.63
CA HIS A 262 -22.45 -3.14 -7.68
C HIS A 262 -23.55 -2.30 -8.33
N THR A 263 -23.16 -1.37 -9.22
CA THR A 263 -24.08 -0.47 -9.92
C THR A 263 -24.77 -1.10 -11.13
N HIS A 264 -24.22 -2.20 -11.67
CA HIS A 264 -24.78 -2.90 -12.82
C HIS A 264 -25.07 -4.39 -12.53
N PRO A 265 -25.90 -4.70 -11.51
CA PRO A 265 -26.15 -6.06 -11.08
C PRO A 265 -26.99 -6.86 -12.08
N ALA A 266 -27.52 -6.28 -13.16
CA ALA A 266 -28.17 -7.04 -14.23
C ALA A 266 -27.20 -7.39 -15.37
N PHE A 267 -26.11 -6.62 -15.54
CA PHE A 267 -25.19 -6.73 -16.66
C PHE A 267 -24.11 -7.78 -16.43
N PHE A 268 -23.44 -7.73 -15.27
CA PHE A 268 -22.33 -8.64 -14.99
C PHE A 268 -22.82 -10.03 -14.57
N PRO A 269 -22.19 -11.13 -15.03
CA PRO A 269 -22.60 -12.50 -14.69
C PRO A 269 -22.21 -12.92 -13.26
N VAL A 270 -21.64 -12.02 -12.46
CA VAL A 270 -21.10 -12.28 -11.13
C VAL A 270 -21.74 -11.39 -10.06
N TYR A 271 -21.51 -11.74 -8.79
CA TYR A 271 -21.78 -10.90 -7.63
C TYR A 271 -20.54 -10.85 -6.71
N HIS A 272 -20.45 -9.83 -5.84
CA HIS A 272 -19.36 -9.69 -4.85
C HIS A 272 -19.91 -9.66 -3.42
N THR A 273 -19.03 -9.87 -2.44
CA THR A 273 -19.35 -9.77 -0.99
C THR A 273 -18.62 -8.64 -0.28
N ILE A 274 -17.92 -7.78 -1.03
CA ILE A 274 -17.19 -6.63 -0.48
C ILE A 274 -18.12 -5.64 0.23
N ASN A 275 -17.70 -5.20 1.41
CA ASN A 275 -18.36 -4.19 2.23
C ASN A 275 -18.01 -2.78 1.69
N THR A 276 -18.70 -2.35 0.64
CA THR A 276 -18.40 -1.11 -0.08
C THR A 276 -18.38 0.16 0.78
N PRO A 277 -19.19 0.31 1.86
CA PRO A 277 -19.07 1.44 2.79
C PRO A 277 -17.70 1.61 3.46
N LEU A 278 -16.79 0.65 3.38
CA LEU A 278 -15.44 0.77 3.92
C LEU A 278 -14.41 1.35 2.93
N PHE A 279 -14.78 1.56 1.65
CA PHE A 279 -13.83 1.98 0.61
C PHE A 279 -13.13 3.29 0.89
N PHE A 280 -13.88 4.35 1.23
CA PHE A 280 -13.28 5.66 1.47
C PHE A 280 -12.25 5.60 2.60
N ARG A 281 -12.58 4.87 3.67
CA ARG A 281 -11.73 4.76 4.84
C ARG A 281 -10.44 3.98 4.59
N ILE A 282 -10.51 2.82 3.94
CA ILE A 282 -9.31 2.04 3.61
C ILE A 282 -8.44 2.77 2.56
N SER A 283 -9.08 3.49 1.63
CA SER A 283 -8.39 4.35 0.66
C SER A 283 -7.53 5.41 1.36
N GLN A 284 -8.07 6.11 2.36
CA GLN A 284 -7.33 7.10 3.14
C GLN A 284 -6.22 6.46 3.99
N LEU A 285 -6.46 5.30 4.60
CA LEU A 285 -5.43 4.57 5.35
C LEU A 285 -4.25 4.20 4.45
N VAL A 286 -4.51 3.56 3.31
CA VAL A 286 -3.45 3.17 2.36
C VAL A 286 -2.72 4.42 1.85
N SER A 287 -3.45 5.49 1.54
CA SER A 287 -2.84 6.76 1.11
C SER A 287 -1.89 7.35 2.17
N SER A 288 -2.32 7.36 3.43
CA SER A 288 -1.52 7.89 4.54
C SER A 288 -0.29 7.03 4.84
N LEU A 289 -0.41 5.70 4.80
CA LEU A 289 0.71 4.81 5.15
C LEU A 289 1.71 4.65 4.00
N SER A 290 1.23 4.64 2.76
CA SER A 290 2.09 4.57 1.57
C SER A 290 2.72 5.91 1.19
N GLY A 291 2.12 7.03 1.60
CA GLY A 291 2.46 8.37 1.11
C GLY A 291 2.01 8.65 -0.33
N MET A 292 1.28 7.72 -0.97
CA MET A 292 0.70 7.92 -2.29
C MET A 292 -0.66 8.61 -2.15
N VAL A 293 -0.70 9.89 -2.48
CA VAL A 293 -1.94 10.66 -2.32
C VAL A 293 -2.94 10.34 -3.41
N VAL A 294 -4.18 10.12 -2.99
CA VAL A 294 -5.34 9.93 -3.87
C VAL A 294 -5.58 11.18 -4.71
N GLN A 295 -5.69 11.03 -6.03
CA GLN A 295 -6.06 12.13 -6.92
C GLN A 295 -7.47 12.62 -6.59
N SER A 296 -7.69 13.94 -6.57
CA SER A 296 -8.99 14.51 -6.20
C SER A 296 -10.13 14.01 -7.10
N ASN A 297 -9.85 13.77 -8.38
CA ASN A 297 -10.79 13.27 -9.38
C ASN A 297 -10.70 11.74 -9.59
N LYS A 298 -10.06 10.99 -8.69
CA LYS A 298 -10.06 9.53 -8.77
C LYS A 298 -11.48 8.99 -8.63
N ALA A 299 -11.82 8.01 -9.47
CA ALA A 299 -13.12 7.36 -9.43
C ALA A 299 -13.40 6.77 -8.03
N ILE A 300 -14.65 6.86 -7.58
CA ILE A 300 -15.20 6.28 -6.34
C ILE A 300 -14.69 6.93 -5.04
N VAL A 301 -13.38 7.15 -4.89
CA VAL A 301 -12.75 7.56 -3.62
C VAL A 301 -12.06 8.93 -3.68
N GLY A 302 -12.06 9.59 -4.84
CA GLY A 302 -11.52 10.95 -4.99
C GLY A 302 -12.36 11.99 -4.24
N ALA A 303 -11.71 13.01 -3.69
CA ALA A 303 -12.36 14.10 -2.95
C ALA A 303 -13.47 14.81 -3.75
N ASN A 304 -13.33 14.87 -5.08
CA ASN A 304 -14.27 15.52 -5.98
C ASN A 304 -15.30 14.54 -6.58
N ALA A 305 -15.25 13.23 -6.26
CA ALA A 305 -16.08 12.21 -6.90
C ALA A 305 -17.58 12.41 -6.68
N PHE A 306 -17.97 13.13 -5.62
CA PHE A 306 -19.36 13.39 -5.25
C PHE A 306 -19.69 14.88 -5.09
N LEU A 307 -18.80 15.77 -5.53
CA LEU A 307 -19.00 17.23 -5.44
C LEU A 307 -19.57 17.79 -6.74
N HIS A 308 -20.54 18.70 -6.63
CA HIS A 308 -21.17 19.40 -7.76
C HIS A 308 -20.97 20.91 -7.64
N GLU A 309 -20.17 21.50 -8.53
CA GLU A 309 -19.90 22.96 -8.53
C GLU A 309 -20.89 23.75 -9.39
N SER A 310 -21.41 23.15 -10.47
CA SER A 310 -22.35 23.79 -11.39
C SER A 310 -23.73 24.00 -10.75
N GLY A 311 -24.23 25.23 -10.74
CA GLY A 311 -25.55 25.57 -10.19
C GLY A 311 -26.72 24.81 -10.84
N ILE A 312 -26.58 24.41 -12.12
CA ILE A 312 -27.57 23.58 -12.81
C ILE A 312 -27.54 22.14 -12.28
N HIS A 313 -26.35 21.60 -11.97
CA HIS A 313 -26.22 20.26 -11.40
C HIS A 313 -26.72 20.23 -9.96
N GLN A 314 -26.42 21.27 -9.17
CA GLN A 314 -26.92 21.42 -7.80
C GLN A 314 -28.46 21.47 -7.76
N ASP A 315 -29.10 22.27 -8.63
CA ASP A 315 -30.56 22.31 -8.74
C ASP A 315 -31.15 20.94 -9.13
N GLY A 316 -30.50 20.22 -10.05
CA GLY A 316 -30.88 18.85 -10.42
C GLY A 316 -30.81 17.87 -9.26
N VAL A 317 -29.67 17.83 -8.55
CA VAL A 317 -29.47 16.95 -7.37
C VAL A 317 -30.45 17.29 -6.23
N LEU A 318 -30.74 18.57 -6.00
CA LEU A 318 -31.70 19.01 -4.99
C LEU A 318 -33.13 18.54 -5.31
N LYS A 319 -33.51 18.52 -6.59
CA LYS A 319 -34.82 18.00 -7.05
C LYS A 319 -34.88 16.49 -7.00
N ASN A 320 -33.83 15.82 -7.49
CA ASN A 320 -33.68 14.38 -7.41
C ASN A 320 -32.21 13.99 -7.55
N LYS A 321 -31.62 13.44 -6.48
CA LYS A 321 -30.20 13.03 -6.45
C LYS A 321 -29.81 12.10 -7.60
N THR A 322 -30.72 11.24 -8.05
CA THR A 322 -30.42 10.25 -9.11
C THR A 322 -30.19 10.86 -10.49
N THR A 323 -30.40 12.17 -10.68
CA THR A 323 -30.13 12.83 -11.96
C THR A 323 -28.63 12.89 -12.28
N TYR A 324 -27.77 12.92 -11.25
CA TYR A 324 -26.31 13.00 -11.41
C TYR A 324 -25.55 12.03 -10.49
N GLU A 325 -26.15 11.56 -9.40
CA GLU A 325 -25.51 10.61 -8.47
C GLU A 325 -25.96 9.18 -8.79
N ILE A 326 -25.16 8.47 -9.61
CA ILE A 326 -25.35 7.03 -9.86
C ILE A 326 -24.92 6.15 -8.68
N ILE A 327 -24.09 6.71 -7.79
CA ILE A 327 -23.60 6.10 -6.56
C ILE A 327 -23.83 7.13 -5.46
N SER A 328 -24.52 6.75 -4.39
CA SER A 328 -24.64 7.62 -3.23
C SER A 328 -23.31 7.61 -2.45
N PRO A 329 -22.85 8.74 -1.89
CA PRO A 329 -21.56 8.76 -1.20
C PRO A 329 -21.54 7.83 0.03
N GLU A 330 -22.70 7.57 0.65
CA GLU A 330 -22.85 6.62 1.76
C GLU A 330 -22.54 5.18 1.34
N THR A 331 -22.81 4.81 0.07
CA THR A 331 -22.56 3.46 -0.46
C THR A 331 -21.07 3.11 -0.44
N VAL A 332 -20.20 4.13 -0.47
CA VAL A 332 -18.73 3.98 -0.45
C VAL A 332 -18.09 4.50 0.84
N GLY A 333 -18.90 4.97 1.79
CA GLY A 333 -18.44 5.51 3.07
C GLY A 333 -17.93 6.95 3.03
N ALA A 334 -18.21 7.71 1.97
CA ALA A 334 -17.78 9.11 1.85
C ALA A 334 -18.60 10.08 2.74
N ASN A 335 -19.85 9.73 3.09
CA ASN A 335 -20.79 10.59 3.83
C ASN A 335 -21.03 10.19 5.31
N THR A 336 -20.18 9.37 5.92
CA THR A 336 -20.32 9.02 7.35
C THR A 336 -19.92 10.17 8.28
N ILE A 337 -20.71 11.25 8.27
CA ILE A 337 -20.76 12.28 9.30
C ILE A 337 -22.15 12.24 9.93
N ASN A 338 -22.22 11.94 11.23
CA ASN A 338 -23.29 12.47 12.09
C ASN A 338 -22.96 12.54 13.59
N LEU A 339 -21.71 12.23 13.99
CA LEU A 339 -21.20 12.71 15.27
C LEU A 339 -20.25 13.87 15.00
N VAL A 340 -20.75 15.10 15.17
CA VAL A 340 -19.88 16.29 15.14
C VAL A 340 -19.01 16.22 16.39
N LEU A 341 -17.77 15.76 16.20
CA LEU A 341 -16.76 15.84 17.22
C LEU A 341 -16.23 17.28 17.29
N GLY A 342 -16.31 17.87 18.48
CA GLY A 342 -15.88 19.23 18.75
C GLY A 342 -15.50 19.39 20.22
N LYS A 343 -15.25 20.62 20.65
CA LYS A 343 -14.68 20.90 21.99
C LYS A 343 -15.44 20.27 23.17
N HIS A 344 -16.73 19.99 23.00
CA HIS A 344 -17.60 19.41 24.03
C HIS A 344 -17.73 17.88 23.95
N SER A 345 -17.13 17.23 22.95
CA SER A 345 -17.22 15.80 22.78
C SER A 345 -16.40 15.07 23.84
N GLY A 346 -17.07 14.20 24.60
CA GLY A 346 -16.45 13.41 25.66
C GLY A 346 -15.76 12.15 25.15
N ARG A 347 -15.06 11.45 26.06
CA ARG A 347 -14.29 10.22 25.77
C ARG A 347 -15.13 9.12 25.10
N ALA A 348 -16.37 8.92 25.56
CA ALA A 348 -17.25 7.88 24.99
C ALA A 348 -17.58 8.15 23.51
N ALA A 349 -17.89 9.40 23.16
CA ALA A 349 -18.15 9.82 21.79
C ALA A 349 -16.92 9.64 20.90
N PHE A 350 -15.74 9.99 21.42
CA PHE A 350 -14.47 9.78 20.72
C PHE A 350 -14.16 8.28 20.53
N ARG A 351 -14.34 7.44 21.56
CA ARG A 351 -14.09 5.98 21.50
C ARG A 351 -15.03 5.28 20.51
N SER A 352 -16.32 5.62 20.52
CA SER A 352 -17.27 5.12 19.53
C SER A 352 -16.81 5.48 18.12
N ARG A 353 -16.36 6.72 17.93
CA ARG A 353 -15.89 7.16 16.62
C ARG A 353 -14.61 6.44 16.21
N LEU A 354 -13.66 6.21 17.12
CA LEU A 354 -12.47 5.41 16.84
C LEU A 354 -12.81 3.97 16.47
N GLN A 355 -13.81 3.36 17.10
CA GLN A 355 -14.30 2.02 16.74
C GLN A 355 -14.93 1.97 15.35
N GLU A 356 -15.72 2.98 14.97
CA GLU A 356 -16.26 3.14 13.61
C GLU A 356 -15.13 3.35 12.60
N LEU A 357 -14.14 4.16 12.97
CA LEU A 357 -12.87 4.35 12.27
C LEU A 357 -11.91 3.18 12.46
N GLY A 358 -12.37 2.04 13.00
CA GLY A 358 -11.67 0.76 13.17
C GLY A 358 -10.33 0.81 13.89
N PHE A 359 -10.06 1.91 14.59
CA PHE A 359 -9.06 2.06 15.65
C PHE A 359 -9.66 1.70 17.02
N GLY A 360 -10.57 0.71 17.04
CA GLY A 360 -11.28 0.30 18.25
C GLY A 360 -10.44 -0.46 19.26
N GLU A 361 -9.28 -0.97 18.82
CA GLU A 361 -8.36 -1.81 19.61
C GLU A 361 -7.23 -1.01 20.27
N LEU A 362 -7.27 0.33 20.24
CA LEU A 362 -6.27 1.15 20.93
C LEU A 362 -6.27 0.85 22.43
N SER A 363 -5.08 0.68 23.01
CA SER A 363 -4.88 0.60 24.45
C SER A 363 -5.37 1.86 25.15
N ASP A 364 -5.61 1.79 26.46
CA ASP A 364 -6.08 2.95 27.22
C ASP A 364 -5.10 4.13 27.18
N GLU A 365 -3.79 3.85 27.07
CA GLU A 365 -2.73 4.86 26.93
C GLU A 365 -2.78 5.54 25.54
N GLU A 366 -2.85 4.75 24.47
CA GLU A 366 -2.94 5.28 23.09
C GLU A 366 -4.23 6.07 22.89
N PHE A 367 -5.34 5.54 23.41
CA PHE A 367 -6.61 6.23 23.42
C PHE A 367 -6.51 7.58 24.14
N GLN A 368 -5.82 7.62 25.29
CA GLN A 368 -5.62 8.85 26.06
C GLN A 368 -4.80 9.90 25.28
N ILE A 369 -3.74 9.47 24.59
CA ILE A 369 -2.91 10.35 23.77
C ILE A 369 -3.70 10.90 22.57
N ALA A 370 -4.42 10.02 21.86
CA ALA A 370 -5.28 10.40 20.75
C ALA A 370 -6.39 11.36 21.21
N PHE A 371 -6.99 11.12 22.38
CA PHE A 371 -8.03 11.99 22.94
C PHE A 371 -7.50 13.37 23.31
N ASN A 372 -6.29 13.47 23.86
CA ASN A 372 -5.67 14.76 24.16
C ASN A 372 -5.36 15.56 22.89
N SER A 373 -4.86 14.89 21.85
CA SER A 373 -4.58 15.49 20.55
C SER A 373 -5.86 15.97 19.87
N PHE A 374 -6.91 15.15 19.92
CA PHE A 374 -8.25 15.52 19.49
C PHE A 374 -8.77 16.75 20.24
N LYS A 375 -8.60 16.82 21.56
CA LYS A 375 -9.04 17.97 22.37
C LYS A 375 -8.33 19.26 22.00
N ALA A 376 -7.01 19.20 21.77
CA ALA A 376 -6.23 20.35 21.31
C ALA A 376 -6.73 20.83 19.93
N LEU A 377 -6.98 19.91 19.00
CA LEU A 377 -7.53 20.24 17.69
C LEU A 377 -8.95 20.80 17.76
N ALA A 378 -9.80 20.23 18.63
CA ALA A 378 -11.17 20.68 18.81
C ALA A 378 -11.27 22.05 19.50
N ASP A 379 -10.20 22.51 20.16
CA ASP A 379 -10.11 23.85 20.76
C ASP A 379 -9.67 24.89 19.71
N SER A 380 -8.86 24.51 18.72
CA SER A 380 -8.46 25.39 17.60
C SER A 380 -9.45 25.39 16.43
N LYS A 381 -10.24 24.31 16.27
CA LYS A 381 -11.16 24.10 15.15
C LYS A 381 -12.62 23.99 15.60
N LYS A 382 -13.55 24.67 14.91
CA LYS A 382 -14.99 24.64 15.28
C LYS A 382 -15.63 23.25 15.11
N ARG A 383 -15.15 22.46 14.14
CA ARG A 383 -15.62 21.10 13.84
C ARG A 383 -14.42 20.25 13.44
N VAL A 384 -14.25 19.10 14.08
CA VAL A 384 -13.22 18.13 13.71
C VAL A 384 -13.83 17.15 12.71
N THR A 385 -13.23 17.05 11.52
CA THR A 385 -13.67 16.16 10.44
C THR A 385 -13.11 14.74 10.63
N GLU A 386 -13.61 13.78 9.87
CA GLU A 386 -13.06 12.43 9.86
C GLU A 386 -11.62 12.39 9.34
N GLN A 387 -11.30 13.19 8.32
CA GLN A 387 -9.95 13.31 7.78
C GLN A 387 -8.99 13.85 8.84
N ASP A 388 -9.44 14.80 9.66
CA ASP A 388 -8.65 15.30 10.78
C ASP A 388 -8.34 14.19 11.80
N LEU A 389 -9.32 13.35 12.13
CA LEU A 389 -9.15 12.24 13.06
C LEU A 389 -8.21 11.18 12.49
N ILE A 390 -8.39 10.80 11.22
CA ILE A 390 -7.50 9.84 10.54
C ILE A 390 -6.07 10.37 10.53
N ALA A 391 -5.87 11.65 10.19
CA ALA A 391 -4.55 12.29 10.19
C ALA A 391 -3.92 12.34 11.59
N LEU A 392 -4.71 12.62 12.64
CA LEU A 392 -4.24 12.56 14.03
C LEU A 392 -3.87 11.14 14.46
N LEU A 393 -4.61 10.13 13.98
CA LEU A 393 -4.42 8.73 14.36
C LEU A 393 -3.27 8.09 13.58
N SER A 394 -3.04 8.46 12.31
CA SER A 394 -1.89 7.99 11.55
C SER A 394 -0.55 8.36 12.20
N ASP A 395 -0.50 9.53 12.84
CA ASP A 395 0.66 9.97 13.64
C ASP A 395 0.89 9.07 14.87
N GLN A 396 -0.18 8.56 15.49
CA GLN A 396 -0.11 7.73 16.70
C GLN A 396 0.12 6.26 16.40
N VAL A 397 -0.52 5.71 15.37
CA VAL A 397 -0.29 4.32 14.92
C VAL A 397 1.17 4.10 14.48
N SER A 398 1.80 5.14 13.93
CA SER A 398 3.25 5.14 13.65
C SER A 398 4.13 5.11 14.92
N ALA A 399 3.63 5.64 16.05
CA ALA A 399 4.34 5.69 17.34
C ALA A 399 4.05 4.46 18.22
N SER A 400 2.95 3.75 17.97
CA SER A 400 2.47 2.55 18.65
C SER A 400 3.16 1.25 18.25
N ALA A 401 4.17 1.29 17.37
CA ALA A 401 4.84 0.14 16.75
C ALA A 401 5.71 -0.71 17.70
N GLY A 402 5.40 -0.79 18.99
CA GLY A 402 6.14 -1.59 19.99
C GLY A 402 7.52 -1.04 20.36
N ASP A 403 8.18 -0.31 19.46
CA ASP A 403 9.38 0.47 19.74
C ASP A 403 8.97 1.89 20.11
N LYS A 404 9.20 2.25 21.37
CA LYS A 404 9.06 3.65 21.82
C LYS A 404 9.91 4.53 20.90
N PRO A 405 9.35 5.63 20.35
CA PRO A 405 10.09 6.51 19.46
C PRO A 405 11.38 6.96 20.16
N THR A 406 12.53 6.74 19.53
CA THR A 406 13.83 7.03 20.16
C THR A 406 13.93 8.51 20.52
N PHE A 407 13.45 9.40 19.65
CA PHE A 407 13.42 10.83 19.88
C PHE A 407 11.99 11.36 19.88
N VAL A 408 11.64 12.13 20.92
CA VAL A 408 10.35 12.82 21.06
C VAL A 408 10.61 14.31 21.22
N ILE A 409 9.86 15.14 20.50
CA ILE A 409 9.98 16.60 20.64
C ILE A 409 9.36 17.08 21.96
N LYS A 410 10.06 17.96 22.67
CA LYS A 410 9.59 18.63 23.89
C LYS A 410 9.29 20.09 23.65
N THR A 411 10.22 20.79 23.02
CA THR A 411 10.11 22.23 22.79
C THR A 411 10.53 22.52 21.36
N LEU A 412 9.72 23.34 20.70
CA LEU A 412 10.01 23.91 19.40
C LEU A 412 9.77 25.41 19.48
N GLN A 413 10.81 26.20 19.25
CA GLN A 413 10.69 27.64 19.08
C GLN A 413 11.28 28.01 17.72
N VAL A 414 10.50 28.70 16.91
CA VAL A 414 10.95 29.17 15.59
C VAL A 414 10.72 30.67 15.48
N VAL A 415 11.75 31.38 15.04
CA VAL A 415 11.66 32.79 14.67
C VAL A 415 12.02 32.88 13.19
N SER A 416 11.08 33.35 12.37
CA SER A 416 11.26 33.42 10.92
C SER A 416 11.24 34.87 10.45
N GLY A 417 12.18 35.23 9.58
CA GLY A 417 12.17 36.46 8.79
C GLY A 417 12.18 36.15 7.30
N THR A 418 12.36 37.17 6.47
CA THR A 418 12.43 37.02 4.99
C THR A 418 13.78 36.49 4.50
N THR A 419 14.85 36.63 5.29
CA THR A 419 16.23 36.30 4.89
C THR A 419 16.79 35.06 5.59
N PHE A 420 16.32 34.76 6.80
CA PHE A 420 16.70 33.56 7.53
C PHE A 420 15.65 33.26 8.61
N ALA A 421 15.69 32.04 9.11
CA ALA A 421 14.94 31.62 10.28
C ALA A 421 15.87 30.96 11.30
N THR A 422 15.57 31.13 12.57
CA THR A 422 16.21 30.40 13.67
C THR A 422 15.22 29.42 14.27
N ALA A 423 15.69 28.22 14.59
CA ALA A 423 14.93 27.24 15.33
C ALA A 423 15.72 26.76 16.53
N THR A 424 15.10 26.76 17.71
CA THR A 424 15.59 26.11 18.92
C THR A 424 14.74 24.86 19.14
N VAL A 425 15.39 23.70 19.16
CA VAL A 425 14.72 22.40 19.26
C VAL A 425 15.21 21.66 20.49
N GLN A 426 14.28 21.17 21.29
CA GLN A 426 14.55 20.29 22.41
C GLN A 426 13.93 18.92 22.15
N LEU A 427 14.77 17.89 22.09
CA LEU A 427 14.36 16.49 21.96
C LEU A 427 14.60 15.75 23.27
N GLN A 428 13.75 14.80 23.60
CA GLN A 428 14.01 13.79 24.62
C GLN A 428 14.40 12.49 23.93
N ASN A 429 15.56 11.94 24.29
CA ASN A 429 15.89 10.55 23.99
C ASN A 429 15.12 9.65 24.97
N THR A 430 14.21 8.82 24.47
CA THR A 430 13.35 7.99 25.33
C THR A 430 14.06 6.78 25.92
N ALA A 431 15.17 6.35 25.30
CA ALA A 431 15.96 5.22 25.78
C ALA A 431 16.88 5.62 26.94
N THR A 432 17.50 6.81 26.87
CA THR A 432 18.41 7.30 27.93
C THR A 432 17.74 8.25 28.92
N GLY A 433 16.63 8.87 28.53
CA GLY A 433 15.98 9.95 29.26
C GLY A 433 16.60 11.32 29.03
N ASP A 434 17.69 11.41 28.24
CA ASP A 434 18.44 12.65 28.04
C ASP A 434 17.62 13.69 27.30
N ILE A 435 17.83 14.95 27.70
CA ILE A 435 17.27 16.12 27.03
C ILE A 435 18.37 16.73 26.17
N LEU A 436 18.17 16.67 24.86
CA LEU A 436 19.06 17.23 23.86
C LEU A 436 18.49 18.59 23.43
N LEU A 437 19.32 19.63 23.44
CA LEU A 437 18.93 20.99 23.07
C LEU A 437 19.95 21.58 22.11
N ASP A 438 19.48 22.10 20.98
CA ASP A 438 20.31 22.79 20.00
C ASP A 438 19.49 23.86 19.27
N ALA A 439 20.20 24.78 18.64
CA ALA A 439 19.61 25.77 17.76
C ALA A 439 20.36 25.86 16.43
N ALA A 440 19.63 26.09 15.35
CA ALA A 440 20.20 26.26 14.02
C ALA A 440 19.56 27.42 13.27
N ILE A 441 20.31 27.94 12.31
CA ILE A 441 19.88 28.97 11.36
C ILE A 441 19.62 28.29 10.02
N GLY A 442 18.40 28.40 9.52
CA GLY A 442 18.03 28.05 8.15
C GLY A 442 18.07 29.29 7.27
N LYS A 443 18.77 29.23 6.14
CA LYS A 443 18.84 30.32 5.16
C LYS A 443 17.64 30.33 4.22
N SER A 444 17.05 29.17 4.01
CA SER A 444 15.93 28.91 3.10
C SER A 444 14.58 28.96 3.81
N GLY A 445 14.57 29.02 5.15
CA GLY A 445 13.35 29.21 5.93
C GLY A 445 13.28 28.39 7.22
N PRO A 446 12.11 28.42 7.89
CA PRO A 446 11.93 27.82 9.22
C PRO A 446 12.06 26.31 9.22
N ILE A 447 11.60 25.63 8.17
CA ILE A 447 11.68 24.16 8.07
C ILE A 447 13.13 23.70 8.02
N GLU A 448 13.98 24.37 7.23
CA GLU A 448 15.40 24.06 7.16
C GLU A 448 16.07 24.26 8.53
N ALA A 449 15.76 25.36 9.23
CA ALA A 449 16.31 25.63 10.55
C ALA A 449 15.99 24.51 11.55
N VAL A 450 14.75 24.05 11.56
CA VAL A 450 14.32 22.93 12.42
C VAL A 450 15.05 21.64 12.06
N PHE A 451 15.12 21.30 10.77
CA PHE A 451 15.72 20.03 10.32
C PHE A 451 17.22 20.01 10.59
N LEU A 452 17.91 21.14 10.44
CA LEU A 452 19.33 21.26 10.78
C LEU A 452 19.59 21.09 12.28
N ALA A 453 18.78 21.70 13.14
CA ALA A 453 18.89 21.52 14.59
C ALA A 453 18.68 20.04 14.97
N ILE A 454 17.65 19.40 14.41
CA ILE A 454 17.38 17.97 14.65
C ILE A 454 18.53 17.09 14.17
N GLN A 455 19.07 17.32 12.97
CA GLN A 455 20.20 16.56 12.42
C GLN A 455 21.43 16.59 13.34
N ARG A 456 21.74 17.76 13.91
CA ARG A 456 22.84 17.93 14.88
C ARG A 456 22.55 17.20 16.18
N LEU A 457 21.33 17.32 16.70
CA LEU A 457 20.90 16.64 17.93
C LEU A 457 21.00 15.12 17.81
N VAL A 458 20.61 14.54 16.68
CA VAL A 458 20.72 13.09 16.44
C VAL A 458 22.07 12.66 15.89
N SER A 459 22.98 13.60 15.63
CA SER A 459 24.32 13.38 15.07
C SER A 459 24.34 12.54 13.78
N LYS A 460 23.36 12.77 12.89
CA LYS A 460 23.27 12.10 11.58
C LYS A 460 23.18 13.10 10.44
N LYS A 461 23.90 12.83 9.36
CA LYS A 461 23.76 13.56 8.09
C LYS A 461 22.61 13.00 7.30
N ILE A 462 21.53 13.76 7.21
CA ILE A 462 20.29 13.32 6.59
C ILE A 462 19.99 14.20 5.39
N ARG A 463 19.78 13.56 4.24
CA ARG A 463 19.31 14.22 3.03
C ARG A 463 17.80 14.12 2.95
N LEU A 464 17.14 15.26 2.87
CA LEU A 464 15.72 15.34 2.51
C LEU A 464 15.57 15.08 1.02
N LEU A 465 14.86 14.02 0.65
CA LEU A 465 14.62 13.60 -0.73
C LEU A 465 13.28 14.11 -1.26
N LYS A 466 12.25 14.15 -0.41
CA LYS A 466 10.91 14.61 -0.75
C LYS A 466 10.28 15.32 0.44
N PHE A 467 9.53 16.36 0.18
CA PHE A 467 8.80 17.15 1.16
C PHE A 467 7.51 17.65 0.53
N ASP A 468 6.39 17.08 0.96
CA ASP A 468 5.05 17.43 0.50
C ASP A 468 4.26 17.99 1.68
N ILE A 469 3.64 19.15 1.48
CA ILE A 469 2.68 19.74 2.43
C ILE A 469 1.33 19.84 1.73
N ARG A 470 0.27 19.42 2.43
CA ARG A 470 -1.11 19.55 1.96
C ARG A 470 -2.00 20.02 3.09
N ALA A 471 -2.98 20.84 2.77
CA ALA A 471 -4.04 21.16 3.71
C ALA A 471 -5.04 19.99 3.76
N VAL A 472 -5.47 19.62 4.96
CA VAL A 472 -6.57 18.68 5.18
C VAL A 472 -7.78 19.48 5.63
N GLY A 473 -8.81 19.47 4.78
CA GLY A 473 -10.01 20.30 4.91
C GLY A 473 -9.85 21.72 4.37
N GLU A 474 -10.84 22.55 4.66
CA GLU A 474 -10.95 23.93 4.17
C GLU A 474 -10.94 24.92 5.34
N GLY A 475 -10.57 26.18 5.04
CA GLY A 475 -10.56 27.26 6.03
C GLY A 475 -9.17 27.56 6.59
N VAL A 476 -9.09 28.64 7.38
CA VAL A 476 -7.83 29.09 8.02
C VAL A 476 -7.37 28.17 9.16
N ASP A 477 -8.25 27.26 9.58
CA ASP A 477 -8.07 26.24 10.61
C ASP A 477 -7.88 24.83 10.01
N ALA A 478 -7.59 24.74 8.71
CA ALA A 478 -7.23 23.48 8.07
C ALA A 478 -5.93 22.91 8.67
N LEU A 479 -5.88 21.59 8.84
CA LEU A 479 -4.66 20.92 9.31
C LEU A 479 -3.61 20.94 8.20
N GLY A 480 -2.35 21.20 8.56
CA GLY A 480 -1.21 20.91 7.70
C GLY A 480 -0.84 19.44 7.84
N GLN A 481 -0.96 18.67 6.75
CA GLN A 481 -0.41 17.34 6.65
C GLN A 481 0.91 17.41 5.87
N VAL A 482 1.97 16.91 6.49
CA VAL A 482 3.32 16.89 5.90
C VAL A 482 3.78 15.46 5.73
N SER A 483 4.26 15.13 4.53
CA SER A 483 4.96 13.88 4.24
C SER A 483 6.39 14.19 3.85
N VAL A 484 7.34 13.47 4.43
CA VAL A 484 8.76 13.60 4.13
C VAL A 484 9.35 12.27 3.74
N LYS A 485 10.34 12.31 2.85
CA LYS A 485 11.21 11.19 2.51
C LYS A 485 12.65 11.60 2.78
N ILE A 486 13.36 10.80 3.56
CA ILE A 486 14.76 11.04 3.92
C ILE A 486 15.65 9.87 3.52
N ALA A 487 16.94 10.14 3.37
CA ALA A 487 17.98 9.12 3.31
C ALA A 487 19.19 9.56 4.11
N GLU A 488 19.87 8.62 4.75
CA GLU A 488 21.14 8.89 5.42
C GLU A 488 22.29 8.97 4.40
N ASP A 489 23.15 9.97 4.55
CA ASP A 489 24.38 10.04 3.76
C ASP A 489 25.54 9.39 4.53
N LYS A 490 25.89 8.15 4.13
CA LYS A 490 26.99 7.39 4.75
C LYS A 490 28.38 7.79 4.24
N SER A 491 28.49 8.81 3.39
CA SER A 491 29.79 9.38 3.06
C SER A 491 30.30 10.23 4.21
N VAL A 492 31.12 9.61 5.06
CA VAL A 492 32.30 10.12 5.79
C VAL A 492 32.43 9.31 7.08
N GLY A 493 33.17 8.21 6.99
CA GLY A 493 33.77 7.50 8.11
C GLY A 493 35.26 7.36 7.86
N SER A 494 36.06 8.05 8.67
CA SER A 494 37.54 8.06 8.77
C SER A 494 38.37 8.78 7.68
N GLY A 495 39.05 9.86 8.09
CA GLY A 495 40.41 10.20 7.60
C GLY A 495 40.60 11.44 6.71
N SER A 496 41.12 12.51 7.32
CA SER A 496 41.99 13.59 6.78
C SER A 496 41.56 14.44 5.57
N ASP A 497 41.25 15.70 5.88
CA ASP A 497 41.82 16.95 5.33
C ASP A 497 42.41 16.93 3.90
N SER A 498 41.69 17.56 2.96
CA SER A 498 42.20 18.53 1.97
C SER A 498 41.05 19.00 1.07
N GLY A 499 40.97 20.31 0.85
CA GLY A 499 39.94 20.94 0.03
C GLY A 499 40.11 20.66 -1.46
N ASP A 500 39.01 20.77 -2.18
CA ASP A 500 38.84 21.73 -3.29
C ASP A 500 37.42 21.64 -3.86
N ASP A 501 36.87 22.80 -4.17
CA ASP A 501 35.66 23.01 -4.96
C ASP A 501 35.85 22.45 -6.39
N VAL A 502 34.87 21.71 -6.93
CA VAL A 502 34.65 21.65 -8.39
C VAL A 502 33.16 21.52 -8.73
N VAL A 503 32.63 22.64 -9.19
CA VAL A 503 31.77 22.92 -10.37
C VAL A 503 31.02 21.77 -11.07
N GLU A 504 29.77 22.08 -11.41
CA GLU A 504 28.82 21.39 -12.31
C GLU A 504 29.42 20.92 -13.65
N GLU A 505 29.04 19.72 -14.08
CA GLU A 505 28.94 19.37 -15.51
C GLU A 505 27.70 18.50 -15.75
N GLU A 506 26.81 18.96 -16.64
CA GLU A 506 25.83 18.10 -17.31
C GLU A 506 26.53 17.19 -18.34
N PRO A 507 26.07 15.95 -18.56
CA PRO A 507 26.39 15.23 -19.78
C PRO A 507 25.18 15.10 -20.71
N SER A 508 25.35 15.75 -21.86
CA SER A 508 24.69 15.49 -23.13
C SER A 508 24.76 14.02 -23.60
N SER A 509 23.85 13.69 -24.51
CA SER A 509 23.64 12.40 -25.18
C SER A 509 24.86 11.80 -25.87
N SER A 510 25.12 10.50 -25.65
CA SER A 510 25.13 9.41 -26.65
C SER A 510 26.13 8.27 -26.36
N SER A 511 25.69 7.07 -26.76
CA SER A 511 26.44 5.83 -26.99
C SER A 511 26.72 4.87 -25.83
N SER A 512 26.30 3.64 -26.11
CA SER A 512 26.36 2.40 -25.36
C SER A 512 27.77 1.94 -25.01
N SER A 513 27.96 1.44 -23.78
CA SER A 513 28.62 0.16 -23.50
C SER A 513 28.51 -0.20 -22.02
N SER A 514 28.23 -1.48 -21.79
CA SER A 514 28.14 -2.21 -20.53
C SER A 514 29.16 -1.80 -19.46
N ASN A 515 28.67 -1.42 -18.28
CA ASN A 515 29.33 -1.73 -17.01
C ASN A 515 28.29 -1.80 -15.88
N ASN A 516 28.00 -3.02 -15.45
CA ASN A 516 27.27 -3.33 -14.22
C ASN A 516 28.06 -2.78 -13.01
N LYS A 517 27.77 -1.56 -12.59
CA LYS A 517 27.98 -1.13 -11.20
C LYS A 517 26.69 -1.38 -10.45
N PRO A 518 26.71 -2.02 -9.27
CA PRO A 518 25.51 -2.08 -8.44
C PRO A 518 25.09 -0.65 -8.11
N GLN A 519 23.89 -0.23 -8.54
CA GLN A 519 23.27 0.98 -8.02
C GLN A 519 23.10 0.78 -6.52
N ASN A 520 23.94 1.44 -5.72
CA ASN A 520 23.76 1.56 -4.28
C ASN A 520 22.39 2.21 -4.04
N HIS A 521 21.36 1.39 -3.85
CA HIS A 521 20.04 1.85 -3.44
C HIS A 521 20.21 2.44 -2.03
N ARG A 522 20.25 3.77 -1.94
CA ARG A 522 20.21 4.47 -0.65
C ARG A 522 18.88 4.10 0.00
N VAL A 523 18.92 3.45 1.18
CA VAL A 523 17.72 3.12 1.94
C VAL A 523 17.02 4.43 2.31
N THR A 524 15.74 4.54 1.95
CA THR A 524 14.94 5.74 2.21
C THR A 524 13.90 5.48 3.29
N TYR A 525 13.63 6.48 4.11
CA TYR A 525 12.65 6.42 5.19
C TYR A 525 11.60 7.50 5.00
N HIS A 526 10.34 7.15 5.25
CA HIS A 526 9.21 8.06 5.12
C HIS A 526 8.68 8.43 6.49
N GLY A 527 8.19 9.65 6.64
CA GLY A 527 7.52 10.08 7.85
C GLY A 527 6.37 11.01 7.51
N HIS A 528 5.32 10.92 8.32
CA HIS A 528 4.12 11.73 8.20
C HIS A 528 3.90 12.48 9.51
N GLY A 529 3.31 13.67 9.40
CA GLY A 529 2.96 14.51 10.54
C GLY A 529 1.74 15.35 10.21
N ALA A 530 0.82 15.44 11.16
CA ALA A 530 -0.35 16.31 11.07
C ALA A 530 -0.42 17.26 12.27
N ASP A 531 -0.63 18.54 11.98
CA ASP A 531 -0.82 19.57 13.01
C ASP A 531 -1.55 20.79 12.42
N SER A 532 -2.21 21.57 13.27
CA SER A 532 -2.73 22.89 12.90
C SER A 532 -1.62 23.88 12.54
N ASP A 533 -0.39 23.66 13.03
CA ASP A 533 0.80 24.41 12.68
C ASP A 533 1.68 23.60 11.71
N ILE A 534 1.88 24.14 10.50
CA ILE A 534 2.64 23.47 9.43
C ILE A 534 4.09 23.17 9.84
N ILE A 535 4.71 24.01 10.67
CA ILE A 535 6.08 23.79 11.16
C ILE A 535 6.09 22.61 12.13
N GLN A 536 5.10 22.52 13.03
CA GLN A 536 4.96 21.36 13.92
C GLN A 536 4.68 20.07 13.15
N ALA A 537 3.78 20.12 12.15
CA ALA A 537 3.49 18.99 11.27
C ALA A 537 4.76 18.50 10.55
N ALA A 538 5.53 19.41 9.96
CA ALA A 538 6.79 19.09 9.30
C ALA A 538 7.83 18.50 10.27
N THR A 539 7.88 19.03 11.50
CA THR A 539 8.79 18.55 12.54
C THR A 539 8.46 17.11 12.95
N LYS A 540 7.18 16.82 13.17
CA LYS A 540 6.68 15.47 13.47
C LYS A 540 7.00 14.51 12.33
N ALA A 541 6.70 14.89 11.09
CA ALA A 541 7.00 14.08 9.91
C ALA A 541 8.48 13.72 9.82
N TYR A 542 9.36 14.70 10.04
CA TYR A 542 10.80 14.51 10.00
C TYR A 542 11.32 13.62 11.13
N LEU A 543 10.86 13.83 12.37
CA LEU A 543 11.22 12.96 13.49
C LEU A 543 10.71 11.53 13.31
N ASN A 544 9.51 11.35 12.76
CA ASN A 544 8.96 10.03 12.46
C ASN A 544 9.83 9.29 11.43
N ALA A 545 10.29 9.97 10.39
CA ALA A 545 11.21 9.40 9.42
C ALA A 545 12.57 9.03 10.06
N ILE A 546 13.09 9.87 10.95
CA ILE A 546 14.34 9.62 11.68
C ILE A 546 14.22 8.45 12.65
N ASN A 547 13.14 8.38 13.42
CA ASN A 547 12.90 7.29 14.36
C ASN A 547 12.84 5.94 13.61
N ARG A 548 12.24 5.90 12.42
CA ARG A 548 12.25 4.71 11.54
C ARG A 548 13.66 4.35 11.05
N LEU A 549 14.48 5.35 10.70
CA LEU A 549 15.89 5.15 10.35
C LEU A 549 16.66 4.50 11.51
N VAL A 550 16.54 5.06 12.71
CA VAL A 550 17.26 4.61 13.90
C VAL A 550 16.80 3.22 14.36
N ALA A 551 15.50 2.94 14.31
CA ALA A 551 14.96 1.62 14.64
C ALA A 551 15.52 0.51 13.73
N ASN A 552 15.62 0.77 12.42
CA ASN A 552 16.19 -0.18 11.47
C ASN A 552 17.68 -0.47 11.75
N GLU A 553 18.46 0.54 12.12
CA GLU A 553 19.86 0.36 12.51
C GLU A 553 20.01 -0.48 13.78
N ASN A 554 19.19 -0.22 14.80
CA ASN A 554 19.22 -0.98 16.06
C ASN A 554 18.82 -2.45 15.86
N GLY A 555 17.84 -2.72 14.97
CA GLY A 555 17.44 -4.08 14.60
C GLY A 555 18.56 -4.86 13.90
N ARG A 556 19.34 -4.22 13.04
CA ARG A 556 20.52 -4.83 12.39
C ARG A 556 21.61 -5.22 13.39
N VAL A 557 21.91 -4.34 14.36
CA VAL A 557 22.94 -4.59 15.39
C VAL A 557 22.56 -5.74 16.32
N GLN A 558 21.27 -5.93 16.63
CA GLN A 558 20.81 -7.08 17.43
C GLN A 558 20.80 -8.40 16.64
N GLY A 559 20.55 -8.34 15.33
CA GLY A 559 20.63 -9.50 14.44
C GLY A 559 22.05 -10.06 14.33
N GLU A 560 23.06 -9.18 14.21
CA GLU A 560 24.47 -9.59 14.15
C GLU A 560 24.98 -10.20 15.47
N ARG A 561 24.50 -9.72 16.64
CA ARG A 561 24.87 -10.31 17.95
C ARG A 561 24.26 -11.67 18.25
N LYS A 562 23.20 -12.09 17.55
CA LYS A 562 22.57 -13.41 17.75
C LYS A 562 23.23 -14.52 16.93
N VAL A 563 24.14 -14.20 16.01
CA VAL A 563 24.84 -15.19 15.18
C VAL A 563 26.13 -15.69 15.85
N ASP A 564 26.63 -14.97 16.86
CA ASP A 564 27.80 -15.35 17.66
C ASP A 564 27.41 -15.83 19.07
N VAL A 565 26.58 -16.87 19.18
CA VAL A 565 26.47 -17.72 20.40
C VAL A 565 26.28 -19.18 20.02
#